data_AF-A0A7V0R5D9-F1
#
_entry.id   AF-A0A7V0R5D9-F1
#
_cell.length_a   1.000
_cell.length_b   1.000
_cell.length_c   1.000
_cell.angle_alpha   90.00
_cell.angle_beta   90.00
_cell.angle_gamma   90.00
#
_symmetry.space_group_name_H-M   'P 1'
#
loop_
_entity.id
_entity.type
_entity.pdbx_description
1 polymer ?
#
loop_
_entity_poly.entity_id
_entity_poly.type
_entity_poly.pdbx_seq_one_letter_code
_entity_poly.pdbx_strand_id
1 'polypeptide(L)'
;MKVSFDECPYCGQKIMKGALRCPGCRKILTTPEDQAETIKKIMEIKKGFDVKKLIKYSVLFLAALIVYMYFYDHIHDFVSSILSRF
;
A
#
# COMPACT_ATOMS: atom_id res chain seq x y z
N MET A 1 -14.57 15.06 3.73
CA MET A 1 -14.00 14.64 5.04
C MET A 1 -14.07 15.84 5.98
N LYS A 2 -14.89 15.79 7.05
CA LYS A 2 -14.96 16.89 8.03
C LYS A 2 -13.75 16.78 8.97
N VAL A 3 -12.77 17.65 8.80
CA VAL A 3 -11.64 17.75 9.74
C VAL A 3 -12.16 18.44 10.99
N SER A 4 -12.16 17.72 12.11
CA SER A 4 -12.52 18.27 13.42
C SER A 4 -11.24 18.55 14.20
N PHE A 5 -11.24 19.66 14.94
CA PHE A 5 -10.13 20.08 15.78
C PHE A 5 -10.63 20.13 17.23
N ASP A 6 -9.85 19.58 18.14
CA ASP A 6 -10.08 19.66 19.58
C ASP A 6 -8.93 20.47 20.21
N GLU A 7 -9.09 20.87 21.47
CA GLU A 7 -8.03 21.55 22.22
C GLU A 7 -7.25 20.56 23.08
N CYS A 8 -5.93 20.70 23.14
CA CYS A 8 -5.11 19.86 23.98
C CYS A 8 -5.40 20.13 25.46
N PRO A 9 -5.80 19.12 26.27
CA PRO A 9 -6.14 19.31 27.68
C PRO A 9 -4.96 19.72 28.57
N TYR A 10 -3.74 19.67 28.05
CA TYR A 10 -2.53 19.99 28.81
C TYR A 10 -1.96 21.38 28.54
N CYS A 11 -2.12 21.89 27.32
CA CYS A 11 -1.50 23.16 26.91
C CYS A 11 -2.47 24.10 26.19
N GLY A 12 -3.73 23.71 25.97
CA GLY A 12 -4.75 24.51 25.31
C GLY A 12 -4.55 24.69 23.80
N GLN A 13 -3.52 24.09 23.20
CA GLN A 13 -3.24 24.26 21.77
C GLN A 13 -4.24 23.45 20.92
N LYS A 14 -4.69 24.03 19.80
CA LYS A 14 -5.57 23.36 18.83
C LYS A 14 -4.84 22.19 18.18
N ILE A 15 -5.46 21.01 18.24
CA ILE A 15 -4.98 19.75 17.71
C ILE A 15 -6.02 19.13 16.77
N MET A 16 -5.57 18.39 15.76
CA MET A 16 -6.51 17.60 14.96
C MET A 16 -7.09 16.48 15.81
N LYS A 17 -8.40 16.26 15.68
CA LYS A 17 -9.11 15.18 16.36
C LYS A 17 -8.53 13.84 15.90
N GLY A 18 -8.08 13.02 16.86
CA GLY A 18 -7.37 11.76 16.60
C GLY A 18 -5.85 11.86 16.53
N ALA A 19 -5.24 13.02 16.83
CA ALA A 19 -3.79 13.13 16.93
C ALA A 19 -3.23 12.34 18.14
N LEU A 20 -2.20 11.52 17.91
CA LEU A 20 -1.55 10.69 18.94
C LEU A 20 -0.79 11.52 19.98
N ARG A 21 -0.20 12.64 19.54
CA ARG A 21 0.57 13.57 20.37
C ARG A 21 0.26 15.01 20.02
N CYS A 22 0.27 15.87 21.02
CA CYS A 22 0.15 17.30 20.82
C CYS A 22 1.45 17.84 20.18
N PRO A 23 1.40 18.63 19.09
CA PRO A 23 2.59 19.21 18.47
C PRO A 23 3.28 20.26 19.35
N GLY A 24 2.55 20.91 20.26
CA GLY A 24 3.10 21.89 21.19
C GLY A 24 3.81 21.26 22.37
N CYS A 25 3.03 20.63 23.25
CA CYS A 25 3.54 20.10 24.52
C CYS A 25 4.07 18.66 24.43
N ARG A 26 3.94 18.00 23.27
CA ARG A 26 4.37 16.60 23.01
C ARG A 26 3.75 15.54 23.91
N LYS A 27 2.79 15.90 24.76
CA LYS A 27 2.03 14.93 25.56
C LYS A 27 1.18 14.04 24.67
N ILE A 28 1.04 12.79 25.11
CA ILE A 28 0.23 11.77 24.45
C ILE A 28 -1.24 12.08 24.77
N LEU A 29 -2.06 12.16 23.73
CA LEU A 29 -3.47 12.56 23.82
C LEU A 29 -4.42 11.36 23.75
N THR A 30 -3.91 10.24 23.23
CA THR A 30 -4.68 9.03 22.98
C THR A 30 -4.53 8.08 24.16
N THR A 31 -5.64 7.48 24.58
CA THR A 31 -5.60 6.47 25.65
C THR A 31 -4.96 5.18 25.13
N PRO A 32 -4.37 4.35 25.99
CA PRO A 32 -3.84 3.05 25.58
C PRO A 32 -4.92 2.14 24.93
N GLU A 33 -6.19 2.36 25.26
CA GLU A 33 -7.33 1.60 24.72
C GLU A 33 -7.56 1.91 23.23
N ASP A 34 -7.55 3.19 22.86
CA ASP A 34 -7.67 3.65 21.47
C ASP A 34 -6.50 3.17 20.58
N GLN A 35 -5.29 3.09 21.17
CA GLN A 35 -4.13 2.53 20.49
C GLN A 35 -4.30 1.03 20.22
N ALA A 36 -4.84 0.29 21.19
CA ALA A 36 -5.09 -1.14 21.03
C ALA A 36 -6.13 -1.43 19.93
N GLU A 37 -7.18 -0.62 19.81
CA GLU A 37 -8.19 -0.80 18.74
C GLU A 37 -7.58 -0.55 17.34
N THR A 38 -6.75 0.47 17.21
CA THR A 38 -6.07 0.78 15.94
C THR A 38 -5.10 -0.34 15.56
N ILE A 39 -4.34 -0.87 16.54
CA ILE A 39 -3.43 -2.01 16.33
C ILE A 39 -4.20 -3.28 15.95
N LYS A 40 -5.36 -3.55 16.58
CA LYS A 40 -6.23 -4.69 16.24
C LYS A 40 -6.72 -4.61 14.79
N LYS A 41 -7.20 -3.44 14.34
CA LYS A 41 -7.62 -3.23 12.94
C LYS A 41 -6.47 -3.47 11.97
N ILE A 42 -5.26 -2.98 12.28
CA ILE A 42 -4.07 -3.22 11.45
C ILE A 42 -3.67 -4.71 11.43
N MET A 43 -3.79 -5.42 12.56
CA MET A 43 -3.54 -6.86 12.63
C MET A 43 -4.57 -7.68 11.84
N GLU A 44 -5.86 -7.34 11.91
CA GLU A 44 -6.91 -8.02 11.13
C GLU A 44 -6.71 -7.85 9.63
N ILE A 45 -6.34 -6.65 9.17
CA ILE A 45 -6.01 -6.39 7.76
C ILE A 45 -4.82 -7.26 7.32
N LYS A 46 -3.78 -7.39 8.16
CA LYS A 46 -2.61 -8.22 7.83
C LYS A 46 -2.93 -9.71 7.78
N LYS A 47 -3.93 -10.18 8.53
CA LYS A 47 -4.26 -11.61 8.62
C LYS A 47 -4.95 -12.14 7.37
N GLY A 48 -5.60 -11.28 6.58
CA GLY A 48 -6.31 -11.66 5.36
C GLY A 48 -5.44 -11.78 4.09
N PHE A 49 -4.18 -11.35 4.14
CA PHE A 49 -3.33 -11.34 2.95
C PHE A 49 -2.43 -12.57 2.93
N ASP A 50 -2.83 -13.58 2.16
CA ASP A 50 -2.09 -14.84 1.99
C ASP A 50 -0.86 -14.62 1.09
N VAL A 51 0.18 -14.00 1.67
CA VAL A 51 1.40 -13.55 0.97
C VAL A 51 2.03 -14.67 0.13
N LYS A 52 1.96 -15.93 0.59
CA LYS A 52 2.48 -17.09 -0.16
C LYS A 52 1.76 -17.29 -1.49
N LYS A 53 0.44 -17.14 -1.50
CA LYS A 53 -0.37 -17.29 -2.72
C LYS A 53 -0.11 -16.14 -3.70
N LEU A 54 0.03 -14.90 -3.18
CA LEU A 54 0.36 -13.74 -4.02
C LEU A 54 1.74 -13.87 -4.67
N ILE A 55 2.77 -14.26 -3.90
CA ILE A 55 4.13 -14.43 -4.41
C ILE A 55 4.14 -15.49 -5.53
N LYS A 56 3.45 -16.61 -5.33
CA LYS A 56 3.38 -17.68 -6.35
C LYS A 56 2.78 -17.17 -7.67
N TYR A 57 1.68 -16.43 -7.61
CA TYR A 57 1.06 -15.86 -8.83
C TYR A 57 1.95 -14.78 -9.47
N SER A 58 2.60 -13.95 -8.68
CA SER A 58 3.52 -12.91 -9.17
C SER A 58 4.69 -13.51 -9.96
N VAL A 59 5.33 -14.56 -9.43
CA VAL A 59 6.43 -15.27 -10.11
C VAL A 59 5.95 -15.91 -11.42
N LEU A 60 4.77 -16.52 -11.41
CA LEU A 60 4.21 -17.20 -12.59
C LEU A 60 3.85 -16.19 -13.69
N PHE A 61 3.31 -15.03 -13.32
CA PHE A 61 3.04 -13.92 -14.23
C PHE A 61 4.32 -13.34 -14.84
N LEU A 62 5.36 -13.11 -14.03
CA LEU A 62 6.67 -12.67 -14.51
C LEU A 62 7.29 -13.66 -15.50
N ALA A 63 7.24 -14.96 -15.21
CA ALA A 63 7.74 -15.98 -16.13
C ALA A 63 6.96 -15.98 -17.47
N ALA A 64 5.64 -15.83 -17.42
CA ALA A 64 4.82 -15.72 -18.63
C ALA A 64 5.15 -14.46 -19.45
N LEU A 65 5.40 -13.32 -18.79
CA LEU A 65 5.85 -12.09 -19.46
C LEU A 65 7.20 -12.25 -20.15
N ILE A 66 8.16 -12.93 -19.49
CA ILE A 66 9.48 -13.19 -20.08
C ILE A 66 9.34 -14.06 -21.35
N VAL A 67 8.52 -15.11 -21.30
CA VAL A 67 8.24 -15.97 -22.46
C VAL A 67 7.55 -15.18 -23.57
N TYR A 68 6.56 -14.33 -23.22
CA TYR A 68 5.88 -13.46 -24.19
C TYR A 68 6.86 -12.49 -24.87
N MET A 69 7.77 -11.86 -24.11
CA MET A 69 8.79 -10.98 -24.67
C MET A 69 9.73 -11.72 -25.63
N TYR A 70 10.18 -12.93 -25.26
CA TYR A 70 11.03 -13.76 -26.11
C TYR A 70 10.33 -14.14 -27.42
N PHE A 71 9.04 -14.48 -27.36
CA PHE A 71 8.27 -14.83 -28.55
C PHE A 71 7.94 -13.61 -29.42
N TYR A 72 7.71 -12.45 -28.79
CA TYR A 72 7.47 -11.19 -29.50
C TYR A 72 8.67 -10.76 -30.33
N ASP A 73 9.88 -10.87 -29.80
CA ASP A 73 11.13 -10.60 -30.51
C ASP A 73 11.25 -11.48 -31.77
N HIS A 74 10.98 -12.78 -31.62
CA HIS A 74 11.03 -13.71 -32.74
C HIS A 74 9.95 -13.47 -33.80
N ILE A 75 8.75 -13.05 -33.40
CA ILE A 75 7.66 -12.69 -34.33
C ILE A 75 7.99 -11.37 -35.05
N HIS A 76 8.62 -10.41 -34.38
CA HIS A 76 8.96 -9.10 -34.98
C HIS A 76 9.96 -9.23 -36.13
N ASP A 77 10.98 -10.07 -35.98
CA ASP A 77 11.94 -10.36 -37.07
C ASP A 77 11.26 -11.05 -38.26
N PHE A 78 10.30 -11.92 -38.00
CA PHE A 78 9.56 -12.61 -39.06
C PHE A 78 8.59 -11.67 -39.79
N VAL A 79 7.88 -10.83 -39.04
CA VAL A 79 6.93 -9.85 -39.60
C VAL A 79 7.66 -8.75 -40.38
N SER A 80 8.76 -8.20 -39.86
CA SER A 80 9.53 -7.16 -40.58
C SER A 80 10.15 -7.70 -41.89
N SER A 81 10.59 -8.95 -41.90
CA SER A 81 11.11 -9.62 -43.10
C SER A 81 10.01 -9.94 -44.13
N ILE A 82 8.78 -10.24 -43.69
CA ILE A 82 7.64 -10.47 -44.59
C ILE A 82 7.05 -9.16 -45.11
N LEU A 83 6.94 -8.14 -44.26
CA LEU A 83 6.35 -6.84 -44.60
C LEU A 83 7.27 -6.00 -45.50
N SER A 84 8.59 -6.21 -45.47
CA SER A 84 9.55 -5.58 -46.40
C SER A 84 9.59 -6.24 -47.79
N ARG A 85 8.89 -7.38 -47.96
CA ARG A 85 8.84 -8.15 -49.20
C ARG A 85 7.49 -8.05 -49.93
N PHE A 86 6.56 -7.28 -49.37
CA PHE A 86 5.28 -6.89 -49.97
C PHE A 86 5.30 -5.39 -50.26
#